data_AF-A0A195CL35-F1
#
_entry.id   AF-A0A195CL35-F1
#
_cell.length_a   1.000
_cell.length_b   1.000
_cell.length_c   1.000
_cell.angle_alpha   90.00
_cell.angle_beta   90.00
_cell.angle_gamma   90.00
#
_symmetry.space_group_name_H-M   'P 1'
#
loop_
_entity.id
_entity.type
_entity.pdbx_description
1 polymer ?
#
loop_
_entity_poly.entity_id
_entity_poly.type
_entity_poly.pdbx_seq_one_letter_code
_entity_poly.pdbx_strand_id
1 'polypeptide(L)'
;METVKYYANFIDPHWITVVATGLYTHLRQICIIGLCFEEENALPFDPSYASVLFVFSVLCLLAEYRLWPITLKEPPIQLLYIYEMLIAALSTNLAIHMVWVPMMHAIFCLTHESNKWLMWLNRTMGLDSYSWLYSFADYMATDYAATYMAFCMSLLSFVWMLDATETLDTFLDTWSK
;
A
#
# COMPACT_ATOMS: atom_id res chain seq x y z
N MET A 1 0.19 -19.52 27.46
CA MET A 1 0.00 -20.47 26.33
C MET A 1 -1.48 -20.62 25.96
N GLU A 2 -2.42 -20.44 26.91
CA GLU A 2 -3.87 -20.44 26.65
C GLU A 2 -4.37 -19.15 25.98
N THR A 3 -3.77 -17.99 26.29
CA THR A 3 -4.08 -16.69 25.66
C THR A 3 -3.82 -16.70 24.16
N VAL A 4 -2.68 -17.26 23.72
CA VAL A 4 -2.33 -17.42 22.29
C VAL A 4 -3.31 -18.33 21.57
N LYS A 5 -3.80 -19.39 22.25
CA LYS A 5 -4.78 -20.32 21.71
C LYS A 5 -6.18 -19.68 21.59
N TYR A 6 -6.49 -18.73 22.47
CA TYR A 6 -7.70 -17.92 22.40
C TYR A 6 -7.65 -16.94 21.23
N TYR A 7 -6.55 -16.22 21.04
CA TYR A 7 -6.36 -15.36 19.86
C TYR A 7 -6.30 -16.14 18.54
N ALA A 8 -5.69 -17.33 18.53
CA ALA A 8 -5.61 -18.18 17.33
C ALA A 8 -6.98 -18.71 16.86
N ASN A 9 -7.97 -18.83 17.76
CA ASN A 9 -9.34 -19.20 17.39
C ASN A 9 -10.15 -18.02 16.83
N PHE A 10 -9.67 -16.78 16.98
CA PHE A 10 -10.29 -15.58 16.41
C PHE A 10 -9.73 -15.20 15.03
N ILE A 11 -8.61 -15.79 14.62
CA ILE A 11 -8.04 -15.52 13.30
C ILE A 11 -8.73 -16.43 12.30
N ASP A 12 -9.61 -15.84 11.50
CA ASP A 12 -10.23 -16.56 10.38
C ASP A 12 -9.13 -17.06 9.43
N PRO A 13 -9.09 -18.37 9.11
CA PRO A 13 -8.06 -18.92 8.23
C PRO A 13 -8.08 -18.28 6.84
N HIS A 14 -9.26 -17.81 6.41
CA HIS A 14 -9.47 -16.98 5.22
C HIS A 14 -8.60 -15.72 5.21
N TRP A 15 -8.53 -15.04 6.36
CA TRP A 15 -7.79 -13.78 6.46
C TRP A 15 -6.29 -14.02 6.29
N ILE A 16 -5.79 -15.09 6.91
CA ILE A 16 -4.40 -15.53 6.74
C ILE A 16 -4.13 -15.91 5.29
N THR A 17 -5.01 -16.67 4.64
CA THR A 17 -4.79 -17.11 3.25
C THR A 17 -4.73 -15.92 2.31
N VAL A 18 -5.68 -14.99 2.39
CA VAL A 18 -5.70 -13.79 1.54
C VAL A 18 -4.47 -12.92 1.75
N VAL A 19 -4.18 -12.54 3.01
CA VAL A 19 -3.07 -11.62 3.31
C VAL A 19 -1.72 -12.26 3.03
N ALA A 20 -1.49 -13.51 3.47
CA ALA A 20 -0.20 -14.16 3.27
C ALA A 20 0.09 -14.44 1.80
N THR A 21 -0.92 -14.91 1.04
CA THR A 21 -0.70 -15.20 -0.39
C THR A 21 -0.53 -13.93 -1.20
N GLY A 22 -1.34 -12.89 -0.96
CA GLY A 22 -1.19 -11.61 -1.64
C GLY A 22 0.15 -10.91 -1.33
N LEU A 23 0.60 -10.94 -0.08
CA LEU A 23 1.87 -10.35 0.30
C LEU A 23 3.06 -11.15 -0.28
N TYR A 24 2.93 -12.49 -0.31
CA TYR A 24 3.91 -13.35 -0.97
C TYR A 24 4.00 -13.09 -2.47
N THR A 25 2.87 -12.89 -3.16
CA THR A 25 2.87 -12.57 -4.59
C THR A 25 3.49 -11.21 -4.86
N HIS A 26 3.25 -10.20 -4.02
CA HIS A 26 3.90 -8.90 -4.13
C HIS A 26 5.43 -8.99 -3.94
N LEU A 27 5.88 -9.65 -2.87
CA LEU A 27 7.31 -9.79 -2.56
C LEU A 27 8.08 -10.59 -3.62
N ARG A 28 7.43 -11.58 -4.24
CA ARG A 28 8.00 -12.38 -5.32
C ARG A 28 7.73 -11.81 -6.71
N GLN A 29 7.04 -10.67 -6.80
CA GLN A 29 6.64 -10.04 -8.07
C GLN A 29 5.94 -11.04 -9.01
N ILE A 30 5.08 -11.91 -8.45
CA ILE A 30 4.36 -12.93 -9.21
C ILE A 30 3.13 -12.30 -9.86
N CYS A 31 3.16 -12.22 -11.19
CA CYS A 31 2.09 -11.65 -12.01
C CYS A 31 1.16 -12.77 -12.52
N ILE A 32 -0.11 -12.78 -12.09
CA ILE A 32 -1.08 -13.84 -12.47
C ILE A 32 -1.78 -13.52 -13.81
N ILE A 33 -1.76 -12.26 -14.22
CA ILE A 33 -2.32 -11.80 -15.49
C ILE A 33 -1.18 -11.09 -16.23
N GLY A 34 -1.10 -11.23 -17.55
CA GLY A 34 -0.19 -10.46 -18.42
C GLY A 34 -0.41 -8.93 -18.42
N LEU A 35 -0.90 -8.37 -17.30
CA LEU A 35 -0.86 -6.95 -16.95
C LEU A 35 0.57 -6.46 -16.72
N CYS A 36 1.53 -7.37 -16.53
CA CYS A 36 2.94 -7.10 -16.67
C CYS A 36 3.30 -6.97 -18.16
N PHE A 37 2.85 -5.89 -18.81
CA PHE A 37 3.35 -5.53 -20.14
C PHE A 37 4.82 -5.09 -20.04
N GLU A 38 5.53 -5.36 -21.13
CA GLU A 38 6.98 -5.30 -21.34
C GLU A 38 7.72 -4.21 -20.55
N GLU A 39 8.71 -4.67 -19.78
CA GLU A 39 10.06 -4.08 -19.66
C GLU A 39 10.12 -2.54 -19.63
N GLU A 40 9.42 -1.91 -18.68
CA GLU A 40 9.81 -0.58 -18.20
C GLU A 40 11.11 -0.72 -17.40
N ASN A 41 12.20 -0.76 -18.16
CA ASN A 41 13.56 -0.54 -17.70
C ASN A 41 13.58 0.63 -16.71
N ALA A 42 14.00 0.33 -15.47
CA ALA A 42 14.55 1.27 -14.51
C ALA A 42 13.62 2.42 -14.08
N LEU A 43 12.62 2.12 -13.27
CA LEU A 43 12.26 2.98 -12.14
C LEU A 43 12.54 2.19 -10.84
N PRO A 44 13.03 2.81 -9.76
CA PRO A 44 13.51 2.12 -8.57
C PRO A 44 12.32 1.70 -7.70
N PHE A 45 11.41 0.91 -8.26
CA PHE A 45 10.30 0.32 -7.53
C PHE A 45 10.73 -1.05 -7.03
N ASP A 46 11.81 -1.06 -6.24
CA ASP A 46 12.02 -2.14 -5.30
C ASP A 46 10.76 -2.26 -4.42
N PRO A 47 10.45 -3.45 -3.87
CA PRO A 47 9.45 -3.62 -2.82
C PRO A 47 9.89 -2.82 -1.58
N SER A 48 9.72 -1.51 -1.65
CA SER A 48 10.01 -0.56 -0.60
C SER A 48 9.01 -0.80 0.52
N TYR A 49 9.41 -0.47 1.75
CA TYR A 49 8.53 -0.56 2.91
C TYR A 49 7.17 0.14 2.67
N ALA A 50 7.16 1.21 1.87
CA ALA A 50 5.95 1.94 1.51
C ALA A 50 4.99 1.11 0.63
N SER A 51 5.50 0.42 -0.40
CA SER A 51 4.64 -0.40 -1.27
C SER A 51 4.12 -1.64 -0.52
N VAL A 52 4.93 -2.22 0.36
CA VAL A 52 4.52 -3.35 1.21
C VAL A 52 3.41 -2.93 2.17
N LEU A 53 3.55 -1.78 2.83
CA LEU A 53 2.51 -1.24 3.73
C LEU A 53 1.20 -0.94 2.98
N PHE A 54 1.29 -0.38 1.77
CA PHE A 54 0.14 -0.13 0.92
C PHE A 54 -0.54 -1.42 0.46
N VAL A 55 0.22 -2.41 0.00
CA VAL A 55 -0.37 -3.70 -0.40
C VAL A 55 -0.99 -4.42 0.80
N PHE A 56 -0.34 -4.35 1.95
CA PHE A 56 -0.87 -4.91 3.19
C PHE A 56 -2.21 -4.26 3.59
N SER A 57 -2.33 -2.93 3.52
CA SER A 57 -3.59 -2.24 3.84
C SER A 57 -4.73 -2.65 2.89
N VAL A 58 -4.44 -2.73 1.59
CA VAL A 58 -5.44 -3.19 0.60
C VAL A 58 -5.87 -4.64 0.86
N LEU A 59 -4.93 -5.53 1.16
CA LEU A 59 -5.22 -6.94 1.44
C LEU A 59 -6.03 -7.13 2.72
N CYS A 60 -5.75 -6.36 3.77
CA CYS A 60 -6.50 -6.41 5.02
C CYS A 60 -7.95 -5.98 4.80
N LEU A 61 -8.18 -4.92 4.04
CA LEU A 61 -9.53 -4.49 3.65
C LEU A 61 -10.23 -5.56 2.81
N LEU A 62 -9.52 -6.16 1.85
CA LEU A 62 -10.08 -7.20 1.00
C LEU A 62 -10.51 -8.43 1.80
N ALA A 63 -9.70 -8.83 2.79
CA ALA A 63 -9.93 -10.00 3.62
C ALA A 63 -11.09 -9.83 4.61
N GLU A 64 -11.57 -8.60 4.85
CA GLU A 64 -12.78 -8.33 5.62
C GLU A 64 -14.06 -8.64 4.81
N TYR A 65 -13.98 -8.53 3.48
CA TYR A 65 -15.08 -8.90 2.61
C TYR A 65 -15.12 -10.40 2.34
N ARG A 66 -16.33 -10.97 2.34
CA ARG A 66 -16.53 -12.33 1.84
C ARG A 66 -16.33 -12.36 0.33
N LEU A 67 -15.17 -12.84 -0.08
CA LEU A 67 -14.74 -12.94 -1.47
C LEU A 67 -15.51 -14.01 -2.28
N TRP A 68 -16.22 -14.93 -1.63
CA TRP A 68 -16.97 -15.97 -2.32
C TRP A 68 -18.33 -15.47 -2.86
N PRO A 69 -18.72 -15.86 -4.08
CA PRO A 69 -20.05 -15.57 -4.58
C PRO A 69 -21.10 -16.45 -3.85
N ILE A 70 -22.16 -15.81 -3.35
CA ILE A 70 -23.28 -16.44 -2.62
C ILE A 70 -23.99 -17.51 -3.49
N THR A 71 -23.74 -17.51 -4.80
CA THR A 71 -24.34 -18.43 -5.78
C THR A 71 -23.71 -19.82 -5.82
N LEU A 72 -22.53 -20.03 -5.21
CA LEU A 72 -21.91 -21.35 -5.14
C LEU A 72 -22.52 -22.17 -4.00
N LYS A 73 -23.33 -23.17 -4.34
CA LYS A 73 -23.84 -24.18 -3.41
C LYS A 73 -22.66 -24.99 -2.84
N GLU A 74 -22.28 -24.72 -1.59
CA GLU A 74 -21.27 -25.42 -0.77
C GLU A 74 -20.07 -25.98 -1.56
N PRO A 75 -19.16 -25.12 -2.05
CA PRO A 75 -18.00 -25.60 -2.79
C PRO A 75 -17.04 -26.39 -1.89
N PRO A 76 -16.29 -27.36 -2.46
CA PRO A 76 -15.25 -28.08 -1.71
C PRO A 76 -14.20 -27.11 -1.19
N ILE A 77 -13.76 -27.32 0.06
CA ILE A 77 -12.86 -26.44 0.82
C ILE A 77 -11.57 -26.10 0.04
N GLN A 78 -11.02 -27.07 -0.70
CA GLN A 78 -9.80 -26.85 -1.51
C GLN A 78 -10.00 -25.84 -2.64
N LEU A 79 -11.17 -25.86 -3.29
CA LEU A 79 -11.48 -24.95 -4.39
C LEU A 79 -11.70 -23.52 -3.87
N LEU A 80 -12.26 -23.38 -2.67
CA LEU A 80 -12.41 -22.10 -1.98
C LEU A 80 -11.03 -21.45 -1.74
N TYR A 81 -10.08 -22.21 -1.18
CA TYR A 81 -8.73 -21.68 -0.93
C TYR A 81 -8.00 -21.29 -2.22
N ILE A 82 -8.07 -22.11 -3.26
CA ILE A 82 -7.45 -21.78 -4.56
C ILE A 82 -8.05 -20.49 -5.13
N TYR A 83 -9.37 -20.33 -5.03
CA TYR A 83 -10.06 -19.14 -5.50
C TYR A 83 -9.66 -17.88 -4.73
N GLU A 84 -9.58 -17.97 -3.39
CA GLU A 84 -9.13 -16.86 -2.54
C GLU A 84 -7.68 -16.47 -2.83
N MET A 85 -6.78 -17.45 -3.01
CA MET A 85 -5.39 -17.18 -3.39
C MET A 85 -5.31 -16.48 -4.75
N LEU A 86 -6.13 -16.91 -5.71
CA LEU A 86 -6.18 -16.31 -7.04
C LEU A 86 -6.71 -14.88 -7.00
N ILE A 87 -7.78 -14.62 -6.23
CA ILE A 87 -8.30 -13.26 -6.06
C ILE A 87 -7.29 -12.39 -5.33
N ALA A 88 -6.67 -12.88 -4.26
CA ALA A 88 -5.66 -12.13 -3.51
C ALA A 88 -4.55 -11.68 -4.46
N ALA A 89 -3.95 -12.61 -5.20
CA ALA A 89 -2.89 -12.30 -6.13
C ALA A 89 -3.33 -11.45 -7.34
N LEU A 90 -4.60 -11.57 -7.78
CA LEU A 90 -5.17 -10.67 -8.78
C LEU A 90 -5.29 -9.24 -8.24
N SER A 91 -5.86 -9.11 -7.05
CA SER A 91 -6.11 -7.84 -6.39
C SER A 91 -4.81 -7.09 -6.09
N THR A 92 -3.74 -7.80 -5.69
CA THR A 92 -2.43 -7.19 -5.45
C THR A 92 -1.85 -6.64 -6.73
N ASN A 93 -1.90 -7.41 -7.83
CA ASN A 93 -1.41 -6.96 -9.12
C ASN A 93 -2.20 -5.73 -9.60
N LEU A 94 -3.52 -5.73 -9.42
CA LEU A 94 -4.37 -4.59 -9.77
C LEU A 94 -4.07 -3.36 -8.90
N ALA A 95 -3.94 -3.52 -7.59
CA ALA A 95 -3.61 -2.45 -6.67
C ALA A 95 -2.25 -1.81 -6.99
N ILE A 96 -1.25 -2.61 -7.35
CA ILE A 96 0.07 -2.11 -7.72
C ILE A 96 0.00 -1.34 -9.05
N HIS A 97 -0.49 -1.98 -10.10
CA HIS A 97 -0.42 -1.41 -11.44
C HIS A 97 -1.42 -0.28 -11.69
N MET A 98 -2.65 -0.37 -11.15
CA MET A 98 -3.68 0.64 -11.38
C MET A 98 -3.67 1.77 -10.35
N VAL A 99 -3.17 1.54 -9.14
CA VAL A 99 -3.21 2.54 -8.07
C VAL A 99 -1.81 2.99 -7.68
N TRP A 100 -0.95 2.08 -7.22
CA TRP A 100 0.36 2.43 -6.68
C TRP A 100 1.27 3.09 -7.73
N VAL A 101 1.41 2.49 -8.91
CA VAL A 101 2.33 2.99 -9.95
C VAL A 101 1.91 4.39 -10.44
N PRO A 102 0.64 4.64 -10.84
CA PRO A 102 0.20 5.99 -11.22
C PRO A 102 0.34 7.00 -10.07
N MET A 103 0.07 6.57 -8.84
CA MET A 103 0.22 7.41 -7.67
C MET A 103 1.67 7.82 -7.44
N MET A 104 2.63 6.92 -7.60
CA MET A 104 4.06 7.24 -7.52
C MET A 104 4.46 8.25 -8.59
N HIS A 105 3.98 8.09 -9.83
CA HIS A 105 4.20 9.08 -10.89
C HIS A 105 3.62 10.46 -10.54
N ALA A 106 2.40 10.48 -9.98
CA ALA A 106 1.78 11.72 -9.53
C ALA A 106 2.58 12.39 -8.41
N ILE A 107 3.04 11.63 -7.41
CA ILE A 107 3.89 12.14 -6.32
C ILE A 107 5.17 12.74 -6.88
N PHE A 108 5.85 12.03 -7.79
CA PHE A 108 7.10 12.50 -8.39
C PHE A 108 6.89 13.78 -9.21
N CYS A 109 5.80 13.85 -9.98
CA CYS A 109 5.44 15.05 -10.72
C CYS A 109 5.15 16.22 -9.78
N LEU A 110 4.39 15.99 -8.71
CA LEU A 110 4.05 17.01 -7.71
C LEU A 110 5.28 17.53 -6.97
N THR A 111 6.21 16.66 -6.56
CA THR A 111 7.45 17.10 -5.89
C THR A 111 8.29 17.95 -6.83
N HIS A 112 8.42 17.54 -8.10
CA HIS A 112 9.20 18.29 -9.07
C HIS A 112 8.58 19.65 -9.44
N GLU A 113 7.26 19.71 -9.62
CA GLU A 113 6.55 20.98 -9.86
C GLU A 113 6.56 21.88 -8.61
N SER A 114 6.47 21.30 -7.41
CA SER A 114 6.59 22.07 -6.17
C SER A 114 7.96 22.73 -6.02
N ASN A 115 9.04 22.04 -6.41
CA ASN A 115 10.39 22.63 -6.46
C ASN A 115 10.43 23.83 -7.41
N LYS A 116 9.95 23.69 -8.66
CA LYS A 116 9.92 24.81 -9.61
C LYS A 116 9.14 26.01 -9.07
N TRP A 117 8.00 25.76 -8.44
CA TRP A 117 7.16 26.81 -7.86
C TRP A 117 7.84 27.51 -6.69
N LEU A 118 8.47 26.75 -5.78
CA LEU A 118 9.24 27.30 -4.66
C LEU A 118 10.45 28.10 -5.15
N MET A 119 11.17 27.61 -6.17
CA MET A 119 12.29 28.32 -6.80
C MET A 119 11.84 29.63 -7.44
N TRP A 120 10.69 29.64 -8.11
CA TRP A 120 10.09 30.85 -8.65
C TRP A 120 9.74 31.84 -7.54
N LEU A 121 9.08 31.38 -6.47
CA LEU A 121 8.72 32.21 -5.33
C LEU A 121 9.95 32.81 -4.62
N ASN A 122 11.03 32.04 -4.47
CA ASN A 122 12.29 32.51 -3.91
C ASN A 122 12.87 33.68 -4.72
N ARG A 123 12.86 33.56 -6.05
CA ARG A 123 13.32 34.62 -6.97
C ARG A 123 12.42 35.85 -6.94
N THR A 124 11.10 35.66 -6.91
CA THR A 124 10.13 36.78 -6.87
C THR A 124 10.26 37.57 -5.57
N MET A 125 10.60 36.92 -4.45
CA MET A 125 10.86 37.60 -3.17
C MET A 125 12.27 38.19 -3.05
N GLY A 126 13.14 38.01 -4.06
CA GLY A 126 14.52 38.52 -4.04
C GLY A 126 15.39 37.87 -2.95
N LEU A 127 15.07 36.64 -2.54
CA LEU A 127 15.79 35.90 -1.51
C LEU A 127 17.03 35.23 -2.10
N ASP A 128 18.12 35.23 -1.33
CA ASP A 128 19.39 34.60 -1.72
C ASP A 128 19.31 33.07 -1.76
N SER A 129 20.33 32.43 -2.34
CA SER A 129 20.47 30.97 -2.43
C SER A 129 20.67 30.27 -1.07
N TYR A 130 20.89 31.02 0.01
CA TYR A 130 20.97 30.49 1.38
C TYR A 130 19.63 30.58 2.13
N SER A 131 18.56 31.02 1.46
CA SER A 131 17.25 31.09 2.08
C SER A 131 16.74 29.68 2.42
N TRP A 132 15.95 29.60 3.49
CA TRP A 132 15.26 28.36 3.85
C TRP A 132 14.38 27.86 2.70
N LEU A 133 13.80 28.78 1.94
CA LEU A 133 12.90 28.47 0.84
C LEU A 133 13.63 27.80 -0.33
N TYR A 134 14.86 28.25 -0.63
CA TYR A 134 15.74 27.60 -1.58
C TYR A 134 16.11 26.18 -1.12
N SER A 135 16.47 26.01 0.16
CA SER A 135 16.82 24.70 0.71
C SER A 135 15.65 23.71 0.66
N PHE A 136 14.41 24.16 0.90
CA PHE A 136 13.22 23.32 0.75
C PHE A 136 12.94 22.96 -0.71
N ALA A 137 13.12 23.91 -1.63
CA ALA A 137 12.95 23.65 -3.06
C ALA A 137 13.96 22.61 -3.56
N ASP A 138 15.23 22.76 -3.17
CA ASP A 138 16.30 21.84 -3.51
C ASP A 138 16.04 20.44 -2.92
N TYR A 139 15.56 20.35 -1.67
CA TYR A 139 15.12 19.08 -1.08
C TYR A 139 13.99 18.42 -1.89
N MET A 140 12.97 19.19 -2.31
CA MET A 140 11.86 18.68 -3.14
C MET A 140 12.30 18.21 -4.53
N ALA A 141 13.48 18.65 -4.99
CA ALA A 141 14.08 18.18 -6.23
C ALA A 141 14.66 16.76 -6.13
N THR A 142 14.91 16.27 -4.91
CA THR A 142 15.54 14.97 -4.68
C THR A 142 14.53 13.82 -4.73
N ASP A 143 14.98 12.66 -5.21
CA ASP A 143 14.17 11.42 -5.21
C ASP A 143 13.77 11.00 -3.78
N TYR A 144 14.54 11.41 -2.77
CA TYR A 144 14.22 11.18 -1.36
C TYR A 144 12.89 11.85 -0.97
N ALA A 145 12.60 13.07 -1.42
CA ALA A 145 11.33 13.72 -1.10
C ALA A 145 10.12 12.94 -1.62
N ALA A 146 10.22 12.39 -2.85
CA ALA A 146 9.16 11.57 -3.44
C ALA A 146 8.98 10.25 -2.66
N THR A 147 10.06 9.59 -2.25
CA THR A 147 9.99 8.35 -1.45
C THR A 147 9.42 8.58 -0.04
N TYR A 148 9.78 9.69 0.63
CA TYR A 148 9.17 10.06 1.91
C TYR A 148 7.67 10.35 1.76
N MET A 149 7.28 11.06 0.71
CA MET A 149 5.87 11.34 0.46
C MET A 149 5.08 10.04 0.17
N ALA A 150 5.66 9.12 -0.60
CA ALA A 150 5.09 7.79 -0.82
C ALA A 150 4.92 7.01 0.49
N PHE A 151 5.91 7.07 1.39
CA PHE A 151 5.82 6.46 2.70
C PHE A 151 4.70 7.08 3.55
N CYS A 152 4.60 8.41 3.61
CA CYS A 152 3.51 9.11 4.30
C CYS A 152 2.14 8.69 3.76
N MET A 153 2.00 8.59 2.44
CA MET A 153 0.76 8.13 1.83
C MET A 153 0.44 6.66 2.15
N SER A 154 1.45 5.79 2.19
CA SER A 154 1.27 4.40 2.60
C SER A 154 0.85 4.27 4.07
N LEU A 155 1.40 5.11 4.95
CA LEU A 155 0.99 5.19 6.36
C LEU A 155 -0.44 5.70 6.50
N LEU A 156 -0.83 6.73 5.74
CA LEU A 156 -2.20 7.21 5.72
C LEU A 156 -3.17 6.13 5.26
N SER A 157 -2.82 5.38 4.21
CA SER A 157 -3.62 4.23 3.76
C SER A 157 -3.73 3.14 4.83
N PHE A 158 -2.64 2.87 5.55
CA PHE A 158 -2.64 1.91 6.65
C PHE A 158 -3.54 2.36 7.81
N VAL A 159 -3.43 3.63 8.23
CA VAL A 159 -4.30 4.20 9.28
C VAL A 159 -5.76 4.18 8.85
N TRP A 160 -6.04 4.50 7.58
CA TRP A 160 -7.39 4.45 7.05
C TRP A 160 -7.96 3.03 7.00
N MET A 161 -7.11 2.04 6.71
CA MET A 161 -7.50 0.62 6.83
C MET A 161 -7.81 0.25 8.28
N LEU A 162 -7.04 0.72 9.26
CA LEU A 162 -7.33 0.46 10.68
C LEU A 162 -8.68 1.06 11.13
N ASP A 163 -9.00 2.25 10.63
CA ASP A 163 -10.27 2.93 10.86
C ASP A 163 -11.44 2.16 10.20
N ALA A 164 -11.29 1.81 8.92
CA ALA A 164 -12.32 1.11 8.15
C ALA A 164 -12.62 -0.31 8.66
N THR A 165 -11.64 -0.99 9.26
CA THR A 165 -11.78 -2.33 9.85
C THR A 165 -12.24 -2.29 11.31
N GLU A 166 -12.53 -1.11 11.86
CA GLU A 166 -12.80 -0.85 13.30
C GLU A 166 -11.70 -1.38 14.24
N THR A 167 -10.55 -1.81 13.70
CA THR A 167 -9.45 -2.34 14.52
C THR A 167 -8.85 -1.27 15.40
N LEU A 168 -8.88 -0.01 14.96
CA LEU A 168 -8.41 1.13 15.74
C LEU A 168 -9.17 1.30 17.05
N ASP A 169 -10.49 1.14 17.03
CA ASP A 169 -11.34 1.20 18.22
C ASP A 169 -11.03 0.05 19.18
N THR A 170 -10.82 -1.17 18.65
CA THR A 170 -10.43 -2.31 19.48
C THR A 170 -9.04 -2.15 20.14
N PHE A 171 -8.09 -1.51 19.46
CA PHE A 171 -6.78 -1.20 20.02
C PHE A 171 -6.88 -0.10 21.09
N LEU A 172 -7.70 0.93 20.87
CA LEU A 172 -7.95 2.00 21.85
C LEU A 172 -8.64 1.49 23.12
N ASP A 173 -9.61 0.59 22.97
CA ASP A 173 -10.32 -0.05 24.07
C ASP A 173 -9.44 -1.01 24.88
N THR A 174 -8.42 -1.60 24.25
CA THR A 174 -7.44 -2.46 24.95
C THR A 174 -6.34 -1.66 25.63
N TRP A 175 -5.98 -0.48 25.11
CA TRP A 175 -4.99 0.42 25.73
C TRP A 175 -5.55 1.27 26.88
N SER A 176 -6.86 1.55 26.87
CA SER A 176 -7.55 2.33 27.90
C SER A 176 -7.94 1.52 29.15
N LYS A 177 -7.72 0.20 29.15
CA LYS A 177 -7.88 -0.72 30.28
C LYS A 177 -6.54 -1.05 30.94
#